data_AF-A0A096A173-F1
#
_entry.id   AF-A0A096A173-F1
#
_cell.length_a   1.000
_cell.length_b   1.000
_cell.length_c   1.000
_cell.angle_alpha   90.00
_cell.angle_beta   90.00
_cell.angle_gamma   90.00
#
_symmetry.space_group_name_H-M   'P 1'
#
loop_
_entity.id
_entity.type
_entity.pdbx_description
1 polymer ?
#
loop_
_entity_poly.entity_id
_entity_poly.type
_entity_poly.pdbx_seq_one_letter_code
_entity_poly.pdbx_strand_id
1 'polypeptide(L)'
;MSKRSDIIDPSDAPVKASGLVYSEVIGWIDLGHARGDDIRAVLHQMQVGERSNEPYYRVVYTQTMRKTKGLKGLDTSGVCVGQAVIWLIKKGRPLHQRHRIALAMMMKVAPVFEGMQKKWYGWATDSGFSAEDLVSNLLGFYRAVRPKNYFPELKLVSRAKAIERWNHYGSLGKYKNKLLKPLLFPDPAAHKDAKPRYGELPSFMKEIEPFDVSLHTDIIITNHKFSKRDFPNGLGGEFGCVEKRL
;
A
#
# COMPACT_ATOMS: atom_id res chain seq x y z
N MET A 1 2.15 7.99 -9.25
CA MET A 1 1.50 7.18 -10.30
C MET A 1 2.59 6.59 -11.16
N SER A 2 2.54 5.28 -11.35
CA SER A 2 3.49 4.54 -12.17
C SER A 2 3.51 5.01 -13.62
N LYS A 3 4.65 4.88 -14.26
CA LYS A 3 4.87 5.20 -15.67
C LYS A 3 5.34 3.97 -16.42
N ARG A 4 5.16 4.00 -17.75
CA ARG A 4 5.68 2.97 -18.65
C ARG A 4 7.18 2.74 -18.49
N SER A 5 7.94 3.81 -18.24
CA SER A 5 9.40 3.78 -18.03
C SER A 5 9.81 3.01 -16.79
N ASP A 6 8.90 2.85 -15.83
CA ASP A 6 9.15 2.18 -14.57
C ASP A 6 9.08 0.66 -14.74
N ILE A 7 8.64 0.15 -15.91
CA ILE A 7 8.56 -1.28 -16.20
C ILE A 7 9.97 -1.86 -16.33
N ILE A 8 10.30 -2.79 -15.43
CA ILE A 8 11.61 -3.45 -15.34
C ILE A 8 11.53 -4.93 -15.70
N ASP A 9 12.68 -5.60 -15.70
CA ASP A 9 12.74 -7.06 -15.82
C ASP A 9 12.25 -7.75 -14.54
N PRO A 10 11.42 -8.81 -14.64
CA PRO A 10 11.02 -9.62 -13.49
C PRO A 10 12.15 -10.15 -12.62
N SER A 11 13.33 -10.45 -13.19
CA SER A 11 14.48 -10.95 -12.41
C SER A 11 14.96 -9.95 -11.36
N ASP A 12 14.74 -8.66 -11.63
CA ASP A 12 15.14 -7.57 -10.74
C ASP A 12 14.12 -7.32 -9.61
N ALA A 13 12.89 -7.83 -9.75
CA ALA A 13 11.78 -7.50 -8.86
C ALA A 13 12.01 -7.86 -7.38
N PRO A 14 12.66 -8.99 -7.04
CA PRO A 14 12.92 -9.34 -5.64
C PRO A 14 13.88 -8.39 -4.92
N VAL A 15 14.79 -7.73 -5.66
CA VAL A 15 15.91 -6.96 -5.11
C VAL A 15 15.76 -5.46 -5.30
N LYS A 16 15.02 -4.99 -6.31
CA LYS A 16 14.90 -3.55 -6.57
C LYS A 16 13.98 -2.84 -5.58
N ALA A 17 14.41 -1.63 -5.25
CA ALA A 17 13.72 -0.69 -4.38
C ALA A 17 12.47 -0.05 -5.02
N SER A 18 12.39 -0.06 -6.34
CA SER A 18 11.34 0.58 -7.12
C SER A 18 11.26 -0.05 -8.50
N GLY A 19 10.15 0.18 -9.18
CA GLY A 19 9.86 -0.37 -10.50
C GLY A 19 8.44 -0.89 -10.57
N LEU A 20 8.04 -1.24 -11.78
CA LEU A 20 6.72 -1.76 -12.09
C LEU A 20 6.89 -3.10 -12.78
N VAL A 21 6.20 -4.12 -12.30
CA VAL A 21 6.15 -5.45 -12.94
C VAL A 21 4.70 -5.91 -13.05
N TYR A 22 4.44 -6.84 -13.96
CA TYR A 22 3.12 -7.43 -14.12
C TYR A 22 3.13 -8.90 -13.69
N SER A 23 2.15 -9.27 -12.88
CA SER A 23 1.88 -10.61 -12.36
C SER A 23 0.57 -11.12 -12.95
N GLU A 24 0.56 -12.37 -13.39
CA GLU A 24 -0.69 -13.02 -13.81
C GLU A 24 -1.62 -13.36 -12.63
N VAL A 25 -1.10 -13.30 -11.39
CA VAL A 25 -1.84 -13.64 -10.17
C VAL A 25 -2.44 -12.40 -9.53
N ILE A 26 -1.68 -11.31 -9.38
CA ILE A 26 -2.13 -10.10 -8.66
C ILE A 26 -2.20 -8.83 -9.51
N GLY A 27 -1.86 -8.91 -10.80
CA GLY A 27 -1.90 -7.78 -11.72
C GLY A 27 -0.62 -6.93 -11.68
N TRP A 28 -0.76 -5.62 -11.84
CA TRP A 28 0.38 -4.70 -11.76
C TRP A 28 0.88 -4.55 -10.32
N ILE A 29 2.21 -4.54 -10.14
CA ILE A 29 2.88 -4.41 -8.85
C ILE A 29 3.83 -3.22 -8.91
N ASP A 30 3.55 -2.19 -8.11
CA ASP A 30 4.52 -1.14 -7.78
C ASP A 30 5.46 -1.67 -6.70
N LEU A 31 6.73 -1.85 -7.05
CA LEU A 31 7.73 -2.41 -6.16
C LEU A 31 8.09 -1.49 -5.01
N GLY A 32 7.90 -0.18 -5.15
CA GLY A 32 8.08 0.78 -4.06
C GLY A 32 7.00 0.60 -2.98
N HIS A 33 5.74 0.43 -3.40
CA HIS A 33 4.64 0.10 -2.49
C HIS A 33 4.77 -1.31 -1.90
N ALA A 34 5.23 -2.28 -2.69
CA ALA A 34 5.37 -3.67 -2.26
C ALA A 34 6.55 -3.93 -1.30
N ARG A 35 7.28 -2.91 -0.83
CA ARG A 35 8.39 -3.08 0.13
C ARG A 35 7.90 -3.47 1.52
N GLY A 36 6.81 -2.85 1.97
CA GLY A 36 6.30 -2.98 3.35
C GLY A 36 7.11 -2.21 4.40
N ASP A 37 7.85 -1.15 4.01
CA ASP A 37 8.60 -0.31 4.95
C ASP A 37 7.68 0.43 5.93
N ASP A 38 6.54 0.90 5.42
CA ASP A 38 5.45 1.50 6.21
C ASP A 38 4.90 0.54 7.28
N ILE A 39 4.67 -0.72 6.91
CA ILE A 39 4.23 -1.76 7.84
C ILE A 39 5.32 -2.09 8.87
N ARG A 40 6.58 -2.19 8.45
CA ARG A 40 7.71 -2.38 9.39
C ARG A 40 7.79 -1.24 10.40
N ALA A 41 7.60 0.00 9.97
CA ALA A 41 7.58 1.17 10.84
C ALA A 41 6.42 1.11 11.86
N VAL A 42 5.24 0.66 11.44
CA VAL A 42 4.09 0.44 12.35
C VAL A 42 4.40 -0.64 13.38
N LEU A 43 4.94 -1.78 12.95
CA LEU A 43 5.28 -2.88 13.87
C LEU A 43 6.39 -2.49 14.85
N HIS A 44 7.34 -1.68 14.41
CA HIS A 44 8.38 -1.11 15.29
C HIS A 44 7.77 -0.17 16.34
N GLN A 45 6.88 0.75 15.95
CA GLN A 45 6.15 1.60 16.91
C GLN A 45 5.40 0.75 17.95
N MET A 46 4.72 -0.32 17.52
CA MET A 46 4.05 -1.23 18.45
C MET A 46 5.04 -1.97 19.36
N GLN A 47 6.19 -2.40 18.83
CA GLN A 47 7.22 -3.06 19.64
C GLN A 47 7.78 -2.13 20.74
N VAL A 48 8.01 -0.85 20.41
CA VAL A 48 8.41 0.17 21.38
C VAL A 48 7.30 0.39 22.41
N GLY A 49 6.06 0.52 21.95
CA GLY A 49 4.89 0.72 22.81
C GLY A 49 4.65 -0.43 23.80
N GLU A 50 4.77 -1.68 23.35
CA GLU A 50 4.65 -2.88 24.20
C GLU A 50 5.74 -2.96 25.28
N ARG A 51 6.89 -2.30 25.08
CA ARG A 51 7.97 -2.20 26.07
C ARG A 51 7.84 -1.00 27.00
N SER A 52 6.92 -0.08 26.74
CA SER A 52 6.67 1.09 27.59
C SER A 52 5.94 0.71 28.87
N ASN A 53 5.95 1.59 29.88
CA ASN A 53 5.18 1.41 31.11
C ASN A 53 3.73 1.91 31.00
N GLU A 54 3.33 2.43 29.84
CA GLU A 54 2.01 3.00 29.64
C GLU A 54 0.96 1.90 29.37
N PRO A 55 -0.28 2.06 29.88
CA PRO A 55 -1.37 1.12 29.60
C PRO A 55 -1.82 1.15 28.13
N TYR A 56 -1.57 2.26 27.44
CA TYR A 56 -1.82 2.46 26.02
C TYR A 56 -0.63 3.13 25.36
N TYR A 57 -0.38 2.82 24.09
CA TYR A 57 0.66 3.49 23.31
C TYR A 57 0.12 3.94 21.96
N ARG A 58 0.68 5.05 21.47
CA ARG A 58 0.28 5.67 20.21
C ARG A 58 1.00 5.03 19.04
N VAL A 59 0.27 4.68 17.99
CA VAL A 59 0.80 4.21 16.71
C VAL A 59 0.24 5.05 15.58
N VAL A 60 1.12 5.46 14.67
CA VAL A 60 0.79 6.20 13.46
C VAL A 60 1.06 5.32 12.26
N TYR A 61 0.06 5.21 11.39
CA TYR A 61 0.27 4.72 10.03
C TYR A 61 0.08 5.88 9.07
N THR A 62 1.06 6.11 8.21
CA THR A 62 1.05 7.16 7.17
C THR A 62 1.17 6.52 5.80
N GLN A 63 0.41 7.04 4.84
CA GLN A 63 0.61 6.74 3.43
C GLN A 63 0.88 8.04 2.69
N THR A 64 2.10 8.21 2.21
CA THR A 64 2.50 9.40 1.44
C THR A 64 2.10 9.24 -0.03
N MET A 65 1.23 10.11 -0.54
CA MET A 65 1.04 10.27 -1.98
C MET A 65 1.97 11.39 -2.48
N ARG A 66 2.97 11.04 -3.29
CA ARG A 66 3.74 12.03 -4.05
C ARG A 66 2.87 12.56 -5.20
N LYS A 67 2.33 13.78 -5.08
CA LYS A 67 1.75 14.50 -6.23
C LYS A 67 2.87 15.23 -6.97
N THR A 68 3.23 14.74 -8.15
CA THR A 68 3.98 15.52 -9.14
C THR A 68 3.00 16.40 -9.89
N LYS A 69 2.80 17.66 -9.50
CA LYS A 69 2.20 18.65 -10.40
C LYS A 69 3.33 19.22 -11.25
N GLY A 70 3.43 18.73 -12.49
CA GLY A 70 4.27 19.37 -13.49
C GLY A 70 3.59 20.64 -14.00
N LEU A 71 4.11 21.80 -13.63
CA LEU A 71 4.23 22.92 -14.58
C LEU A 71 5.65 22.87 -15.11
N LYS A 72 5.80 22.77 -16.44
CA LYS A 72 7.11 22.81 -17.10
C LYS A 72 7.83 24.10 -16.66
N GLY A 73 9.00 23.96 -16.06
CA GLY A 73 9.95 25.07 -15.86
C GLY A 73 10.13 25.58 -14.42
N LEU A 74 9.38 25.10 -13.42
CA LEU A 74 9.65 25.42 -12.01
C LEU A 74 9.92 24.12 -11.22
N ASP A 75 11.14 23.97 -10.70
CA ASP A 75 11.50 22.91 -9.74
C ASP A 75 10.73 23.13 -8.43
N THR A 76 9.49 22.65 -8.42
CA THR A 76 8.65 22.63 -7.22
C THR A 76 8.69 21.22 -6.67
N SER A 77 9.59 21.03 -5.71
CA SER A 77 9.56 19.99 -4.69
C SER A 77 8.11 19.55 -4.41
N GLY A 78 7.77 18.34 -4.86
CA GLY A 78 6.39 17.84 -4.87
C GLY A 78 5.71 18.00 -3.51
N VAL A 79 4.48 18.49 -3.51
CA VAL A 79 3.65 18.53 -2.31
C VAL A 79 3.31 17.09 -1.94
N CYS A 80 3.93 16.59 -0.87
CA CYS A 80 3.54 15.34 -0.21
C CYS A 80 2.16 15.58 0.43
N VAL A 81 1.09 15.02 -0.14
CA VAL A 81 -0.20 14.94 0.55
C VAL A 81 -0.30 13.52 1.09
N GLY A 82 -0.23 13.37 2.42
CA GLY A 82 -0.35 12.08 3.09
C GLY A 82 -1.71 11.93 3.76
N GLN A 83 -2.21 10.70 3.82
CA GLN A 83 -3.23 10.35 4.80
C GLN A 83 -2.54 9.64 5.96
N ALA A 84 -3.00 9.90 7.18
CA ALA A 84 -2.54 9.15 8.34
C ALA A 84 -3.70 8.77 9.24
N VAL A 85 -3.53 7.67 9.96
CA VAL A 85 -4.39 7.26 11.06
C VAL A 85 -3.55 7.11 12.31
N ILE A 86 -4.10 7.54 13.43
CA ILE A 86 -3.46 7.43 14.74
C ILE A 86 -4.34 6.57 15.61
N TRP A 87 -3.78 5.49 16.14
CA TRP A 87 -4.50 4.57 17.01
C TRP A 87 -3.78 4.54 18.36
N LEU A 88 -4.54 4.62 19.45
CA LEU A 88 -4.06 4.28 20.79
C LEU A 88 -4.37 2.80 21.03
N ILE A 89 -3.33 2.01 21.22
CA ILE A 89 -3.43 0.56 21.36
C ILE A 89 -3.15 0.20 22.81
N LYS A 90 -4.08 -0.52 23.44
CA LYS A 90 -3.85 -1.07 24.78
C LYS A 90 -2.71 -2.07 24.77
N LYS A 91 -1.77 -1.91 25.69
CA LYS A 91 -0.62 -2.80 25.90
C LYS A 91 -1.04 -4.25 26.16
N GLY A 92 -0.15 -5.19 25.85
CA GLY A 92 -0.35 -6.63 26.02
C GLY A 92 -0.78 -7.33 24.74
N ARG A 93 -0.52 -6.75 23.56
CA ARG A 93 -0.92 -7.33 22.28
C ARG A 93 0.12 -8.35 21.80
N PRO A 94 -0.24 -9.64 21.70
CA PRO A 94 0.65 -10.62 21.10
C PRO A 94 0.92 -10.27 19.63
N LEU A 95 2.05 -10.75 19.10
CA LEU A 95 2.53 -10.37 17.76
C LEU A 95 1.47 -10.61 16.66
N HIS A 96 0.72 -11.71 16.73
CA HIS A 96 -0.33 -11.97 15.75
C HIS A 96 -1.43 -10.91 15.78
N GLN A 97 -1.85 -10.40 16.95
CA GLN A 97 -2.80 -9.29 17.03
C GLN A 97 -2.20 -8.00 16.47
N ARG A 98 -0.92 -7.72 16.74
CA ARG A 98 -0.21 -6.57 16.16
C ARG A 98 -0.19 -6.60 14.63
N HIS A 99 0.01 -7.76 14.02
CA HIS A 99 -0.11 -7.92 12.57
C HIS A 99 -1.53 -7.60 12.06
N ARG A 100 -2.57 -8.12 12.74
CA ARG A 100 -3.98 -7.83 12.40
C ARG A 100 -4.31 -6.35 12.54
N ILE A 101 -3.78 -5.67 13.56
CA ILE A 101 -3.95 -4.24 13.79
C ILE A 101 -3.27 -3.45 12.67
N ALA A 102 -2.02 -3.79 12.32
CA ALA A 102 -1.30 -3.14 11.21
C ALA A 102 -2.07 -3.26 9.89
N LEU A 103 -2.64 -4.44 9.59
CA LEU A 103 -3.49 -4.65 8.42
C LEU A 103 -4.74 -3.75 8.46
N ALA A 104 -5.41 -3.66 9.61
CA ALA A 104 -6.59 -2.82 9.77
C ALA A 104 -6.26 -1.32 9.65
N MET A 105 -5.11 -0.87 10.16
CA MET A 105 -4.62 0.51 9.98
C MET A 105 -4.35 0.83 8.50
N MET A 106 -3.66 -0.08 7.78
CA MET A 106 -3.43 0.04 6.33
C MET A 106 -4.75 0.14 5.57
N MET A 107 -5.71 -0.72 5.90
CA MET A 107 -7.05 -0.73 5.29
C MET A 107 -7.87 0.51 5.62
N LYS A 108 -7.66 1.15 6.78
CA LYS A 108 -8.40 2.36 7.20
C LYS A 108 -7.93 3.64 6.51
N VAL A 109 -6.68 3.69 6.07
CA VAL A 109 -6.16 4.77 5.22
C VAL A 109 -6.56 4.61 3.76
N ALA A 110 -6.82 3.38 3.29
CA ALA A 110 -7.61 3.21 2.09
C ALA A 110 -9.08 3.61 2.41
N PRO A 111 -9.84 4.32 1.55
CA PRO A 111 -11.26 4.64 1.80
C PRO A 111 -12.21 3.44 1.86
N VAL A 112 -11.68 2.25 2.11
CA VAL A 112 -12.35 0.95 2.19
C VAL A 112 -13.07 0.80 3.55
N PHE A 113 -12.98 1.79 4.44
CA PHE A 113 -13.37 1.64 5.84
C PHE A 113 -14.65 2.37 6.25
N GLU A 114 -15.76 2.06 5.58
CA GLU A 114 -17.08 2.13 6.19
C GLU A 114 -17.76 0.77 6.00
N GLY A 115 -18.02 0.03 7.10
CA GLY A 115 -18.77 -1.24 7.08
C GLY A 115 -17.96 -2.55 7.00
N MET A 116 -16.78 -2.63 7.63
CA MET A 116 -15.82 -3.75 7.48
C MET A 116 -16.31 -5.16 7.94
N GLN A 117 -17.58 -5.35 8.34
CA GLN A 117 -18.13 -6.70 8.56
C GLN A 117 -19.43 -6.97 7.82
N LYS A 118 -19.27 -7.53 6.62
CA LYS A 118 -19.84 -8.81 6.18
C LYS A 118 -19.09 -9.26 4.89
N LYS A 119 -17.89 -9.84 5.07
CA LYS A 119 -17.00 -10.41 4.02
C LYS A 119 -16.38 -9.42 2.99
N TRP A 120 -15.35 -8.66 3.39
CA TRP A 120 -14.28 -8.12 2.52
C TRP A 120 -14.65 -7.29 1.25
N TYR A 121 -15.85 -6.72 1.13
CA TYR A 121 -16.23 -5.92 -0.04
C TYR A 121 -17.09 -4.69 0.25
N GLY A 122 -16.86 -3.67 -0.57
CA GLY A 122 -17.91 -2.85 -1.13
C GLY A 122 -18.06 -1.47 -0.49
N TRP A 123 -17.58 -0.48 -1.24
CA TRP A 123 -18.00 0.92 -1.32
C TRP A 123 -16.84 1.87 -1.06
N ALA A 124 -16.77 2.92 -1.87
CA ALA A 124 -15.62 3.79 -1.90
C ALA A 124 -16.02 5.24 -2.18
N THR A 125 -15.43 6.14 -1.39
CA THR A 125 -15.43 7.58 -1.64
C THR A 125 -14.21 8.00 -2.50
N ASP A 126 -14.06 9.29 -2.78
CA ASP A 126 -13.16 9.89 -3.77
C ASP A 126 -11.66 9.89 -3.37
N SER A 127 -11.01 8.71 -3.35
CA SER A 127 -9.53 8.64 -3.35
C SER A 127 -8.95 8.19 -4.69
N GLY A 128 -7.73 8.66 -4.94
CA GLY A 128 -7.03 8.58 -6.22
C GLY A 128 -6.20 7.31 -6.50
N PHE A 129 -6.38 6.20 -5.75
CA PHE A 129 -5.58 4.98 -5.96
C PHE A 129 -5.64 4.45 -7.40
N SER A 130 -4.49 4.11 -7.95
CA SER A 130 -4.32 3.46 -9.26
C SER A 130 -4.51 1.94 -9.12
N ALA A 131 -4.51 1.21 -10.24
CA ALA A 131 -4.82 -0.22 -10.27
C ALA A 131 -3.97 -1.09 -9.34
N GLU A 132 -2.70 -0.72 -9.22
CA GLU A 132 -1.63 -1.45 -8.55
C GLU A 132 -1.52 -1.15 -7.06
N ASP A 133 -1.98 0.01 -6.60
CA ASP A 133 -1.57 0.56 -5.30
C ASP A 133 -1.96 -0.35 -4.14
N LEU A 134 -3.26 -0.69 -3.99
CA LEU A 134 -3.76 -1.47 -2.85
C LEU A 134 -3.22 -2.90 -2.80
N VAL A 135 -3.11 -3.56 -3.96
CA VAL A 135 -2.56 -4.92 -4.04
C VAL A 135 -1.05 -4.95 -3.80
N SER A 136 -0.34 -3.89 -4.20
CA SER A 136 1.09 -3.73 -3.90
C SER A 136 1.33 -3.49 -2.42
N ASN A 137 0.56 -2.61 -1.78
CA ASN A 137 0.64 -2.40 -0.33
C ASN A 137 0.33 -3.69 0.44
N LEU A 138 -0.67 -4.46 0.02
CA LEU A 138 -0.98 -5.75 0.64
C LEU A 138 0.16 -6.77 0.48
N LEU A 139 0.82 -6.83 -0.69
CA LEU A 139 2.02 -7.65 -0.88
C LEU A 139 3.15 -7.18 0.05
N GLY A 140 3.34 -5.86 0.18
CA GLY A 140 4.29 -5.25 1.12
C GLY A 140 4.00 -5.63 2.57
N PHE A 141 2.74 -5.61 2.98
CA PHE A 141 2.31 -6.07 4.30
C PHE A 141 2.75 -7.51 4.56
N TYR A 142 2.47 -8.44 3.64
CA TYR A 142 2.88 -9.84 3.81
C TYR A 142 4.40 -10.02 3.85
N ARG A 143 5.14 -9.29 3.02
CA ARG A 143 6.62 -9.26 3.08
C ARG A 143 7.16 -8.73 4.41
N ALA A 144 6.44 -7.83 5.08
CA ALA A 144 6.85 -7.28 6.37
C ALA A 144 6.53 -8.23 7.54
N VAL A 145 5.35 -8.83 7.58
CA VAL A 145 4.90 -9.67 8.71
C VAL A 145 5.34 -11.13 8.59
N ARG A 146 5.65 -11.59 7.37
CA ARG A 146 6.14 -12.94 7.06
C ARG A 146 7.30 -12.82 6.05
N PRO A 147 8.52 -12.50 6.50
CA PRO A 147 9.64 -12.25 5.60
C PRO A 147 10.02 -13.50 4.79
N LYS A 148 9.58 -13.56 3.53
CA LYS A 148 10.01 -14.53 2.53
C LYS A 148 9.92 -13.92 1.12
N ASN A 149 10.52 -14.60 0.15
CA ASN A 149 10.38 -14.22 -1.26
C ASN A 149 9.06 -14.77 -1.83
N TYR A 150 8.09 -13.89 -2.05
CA TYR A 150 6.78 -14.25 -2.63
C TYR A 150 6.75 -14.23 -4.16
N PHE A 151 7.74 -13.60 -4.82
CA PHE A 151 7.74 -13.42 -6.28
C PHE A 151 7.63 -14.72 -7.10
N PRO A 152 8.21 -15.86 -6.68
CA PRO A 152 8.01 -17.14 -7.37
C PRO A 152 6.53 -17.58 -7.45
N GLU A 153 5.69 -17.15 -6.49
CA GLU A 153 4.26 -17.48 -6.45
C GLU A 153 3.41 -16.55 -7.34
N LEU A 154 3.99 -15.46 -7.86
CA LEU A 154 3.25 -14.39 -8.55
C LEU A 154 3.18 -14.53 -10.06
N LYS A 155 3.91 -15.49 -10.68
CA LYS A 155 3.93 -15.67 -12.15
C LYS A 155 4.18 -14.33 -12.88
N LEU A 156 5.34 -13.73 -12.62
CA LEU A 156 5.72 -12.50 -13.30
C LEU A 156 5.92 -12.76 -14.79
N VAL A 157 5.37 -11.88 -15.63
CA VAL A 157 5.57 -11.95 -17.09
C VAL A 157 6.80 -11.18 -17.50
N SER A 158 7.41 -11.54 -18.62
CA SER A 158 8.56 -10.80 -19.15
C SER A 158 8.28 -9.31 -19.34
N ARG A 159 9.34 -8.49 -19.29
CA ARG A 159 9.25 -7.03 -19.51
C ARG A 159 8.52 -6.68 -20.81
N ALA A 160 8.79 -7.43 -21.89
CA ALA A 160 8.13 -7.23 -23.18
C ALA A 160 6.60 -7.43 -23.08
N LYS A 161 6.15 -8.53 -22.47
CA LYS A 161 4.72 -8.82 -22.26
C LYS A 161 4.03 -7.82 -21.34
N ALA A 162 4.75 -7.29 -20.34
CA ALA A 162 4.24 -6.22 -19.49
C ALA A 162 4.09 -4.91 -20.29
N ILE A 163 5.09 -4.57 -21.11
CA ILE A 163 5.03 -3.40 -22.01
C ILE A 163 3.87 -3.51 -23.00
N GLU A 164 3.62 -4.68 -23.58
CA GLU A 164 2.47 -4.92 -24.47
C GLU A 164 1.14 -4.61 -23.79
N ARG A 165 0.94 -5.11 -22.56
CA ARG A 165 -0.23 -4.79 -21.73
C ARG A 165 -0.33 -3.29 -21.48
N TRP A 166 0.77 -2.64 -21.11
CA TRP A 166 0.77 -1.20 -20.91
C TRP A 166 0.38 -0.44 -22.18
N ASN A 167 0.92 -0.83 -23.33
CA ASN A 167 0.64 -0.17 -24.61
C ASN A 167 -0.82 -0.35 -25.03
N HIS A 168 -1.40 -1.51 -24.75
CA HIS A 168 -2.78 -1.81 -25.09
C HIS A 168 -3.80 -1.13 -24.15
N TYR A 169 -3.62 -1.27 -22.84
CA TYR A 169 -4.57 -0.76 -21.83
C TYR A 169 -4.30 0.69 -21.40
N GLY A 170 -3.05 1.17 -21.57
CA GLY A 170 -2.63 2.50 -21.18
C GLY A 170 -2.25 2.62 -19.70
N SER A 171 -2.18 3.86 -19.23
CA SER A 171 -1.67 4.17 -17.88
C SER A 171 -2.59 3.71 -16.76
N LEU A 172 -1.99 3.16 -15.71
CA LEU A 172 -2.72 2.59 -14.56
C LEU A 172 -3.53 3.60 -13.78
N GLY A 173 -3.16 4.89 -13.84
CA GLY A 173 -3.93 5.97 -13.21
C GLY A 173 -5.37 6.11 -13.73
N LYS A 174 -5.68 5.59 -14.93
CA LYS A 174 -7.03 5.53 -15.51
C LYS A 174 -7.91 4.46 -14.84
N TYR A 175 -7.29 3.47 -14.22
CA TYR A 175 -7.95 2.34 -13.59
C TYR A 175 -7.95 2.55 -12.08
N LYS A 176 -9.12 2.82 -11.52
CA LYS A 176 -9.26 3.02 -10.07
C LYS A 176 -9.60 1.69 -9.42
N ASN A 177 -8.61 1.05 -8.80
CA ASN A 177 -8.83 -0.14 -8.00
C ASN A 177 -8.96 0.27 -6.53
N LYS A 178 -10.18 0.16 -6.02
CA LYS A 178 -10.52 0.53 -4.64
C LYS A 178 -10.79 -0.70 -3.76
N LEU A 179 -10.44 -1.89 -4.25
CA LEU A 179 -10.63 -3.16 -3.56
C LEU A 179 -9.26 -3.76 -3.24
N LEU A 180 -9.18 -4.55 -2.17
CA LEU A 180 -8.07 -5.48 -1.96
C LEU A 180 -8.24 -6.71 -2.86
N LYS A 181 -8.37 -6.46 -4.17
CA LYS A 181 -8.48 -7.50 -5.19
C LYS A 181 -7.55 -7.20 -6.35
N PRO A 182 -6.91 -8.23 -6.93
CA PRO A 182 -6.18 -8.11 -8.18
C PRO A 182 -7.05 -7.50 -9.27
N LEU A 183 -6.56 -6.45 -9.93
CA LEU A 183 -7.09 -6.04 -11.23
C LEU A 183 -6.17 -6.61 -12.31
N LEU A 184 -6.64 -7.64 -12.99
CA LEU A 184 -5.88 -8.37 -14.00
C LEU A 184 -6.11 -7.76 -15.38
N PHE A 185 -5.03 -7.65 -16.14
CA PHE A 185 -4.98 -7.13 -17.50
C PHE A 185 -4.63 -8.30 -18.44
N PRO A 186 -5.64 -8.90 -19.10
CA PRO A 186 -5.45 -10.05 -19.99
C PRO A 186 -4.36 -9.83 -21.04
N ASP A 187 -3.81 -10.92 -21.56
CA ASP A 187 -2.81 -10.80 -22.62
C ASP A 187 -3.45 -10.26 -23.91
N PRO A 188 -3.05 -9.06 -24.40
CA PRO A 188 -3.69 -8.47 -25.57
C PRO A 188 -3.40 -9.25 -26.86
N ALA A 189 -2.34 -10.06 -26.91
CA ALA A 189 -2.04 -10.90 -28.06
C ALA A 189 -3.00 -12.11 -28.14
N ALA A 190 -3.40 -12.66 -26.99
CA ALA A 190 -4.34 -13.78 -26.92
C ALA A 190 -5.81 -13.31 -26.95
N HIS A 191 -6.10 -12.15 -26.37
CA HIS A 191 -7.46 -11.65 -26.20
C HIS A 191 -7.55 -10.13 -26.45
N LYS A 192 -7.59 -9.74 -27.73
CA LYS A 192 -7.55 -8.34 -28.17
C LYS A 192 -8.67 -7.46 -27.58
N ASP A 193 -9.85 -8.02 -27.34
CA ASP A 193 -11.01 -7.26 -26.84
C ASP A 193 -11.26 -7.46 -25.32
N ALA A 194 -10.38 -8.20 -24.64
CA ALA A 194 -10.58 -8.51 -23.24
C ALA A 194 -10.30 -7.28 -22.36
N LYS A 195 -11.29 -6.94 -21.54
CA LYS A 195 -11.21 -5.83 -20.59
C LYS A 195 -10.51 -6.26 -19.29
N PRO A 196 -9.89 -5.33 -18.55
CA PRO A 196 -9.39 -5.62 -17.21
C PRO A 196 -10.50 -6.16 -16.32
N ARG A 197 -10.17 -7.17 -15.50
CA ARG A 197 -11.13 -7.89 -14.66
C ARG A 197 -10.56 -8.18 -13.29
N TYR A 198 -11.44 -8.27 -12.29
CA TYR A 198 -11.00 -8.64 -10.95
C TYR A 198 -10.61 -10.12 -10.88
N GLY A 199 -9.50 -10.40 -10.21
CA GLY A 199 -9.07 -11.74 -9.85
C GLY A 199 -9.33 -12.04 -8.36
N GLU A 200 -8.92 -13.22 -7.95
CA GLU A 200 -8.91 -13.63 -6.55
C GLU A 200 -7.52 -13.48 -5.94
N LEU A 201 -7.44 -13.05 -4.68
CA LEU A 201 -6.18 -13.00 -3.97
C LEU A 201 -5.63 -14.43 -3.77
N PRO A 202 -4.30 -14.63 -3.94
CA PRO A 202 -3.66 -15.90 -3.60
C PRO A 202 -3.85 -16.22 -2.11
N SER A 203 -3.79 -17.51 -1.75
CA SER A 203 -4.04 -17.98 -0.38
C SER A 203 -3.17 -17.27 0.64
N PHE A 204 -1.88 -17.09 0.34
CA PHE A 204 -0.95 -16.42 1.26
C PHE A 204 -1.37 -14.97 1.57
N MET A 205 -2.05 -14.28 0.65
CA MET A 205 -2.52 -12.90 0.87
C MET A 205 -3.83 -12.81 1.67
N LYS A 206 -4.35 -13.95 2.14
CA LYS A 206 -5.58 -14.05 2.94
C LYS A 206 -5.36 -14.69 4.31
N GLU A 207 -4.11 -15.00 4.68
CA GLU A 207 -3.78 -15.72 5.92
C GLU A 207 -3.97 -14.87 7.19
N ILE A 208 -4.02 -13.54 7.06
CA ILE A 208 -4.21 -12.62 8.18
C ILE A 208 -5.48 -11.81 7.93
N GLU A 209 -6.41 -11.87 8.88
CA GLU A 209 -7.61 -11.05 8.88
C GLU A 209 -7.39 -9.74 9.64
N PRO A 210 -7.93 -8.60 9.18
CA PRO A 210 -7.79 -7.35 9.88
C PRO A 210 -8.35 -7.45 11.30
N PHE A 211 -7.77 -6.66 12.21
CA PHE A 211 -8.29 -6.54 13.56
C PHE A 211 -9.64 -5.85 13.53
N ASP A 212 -10.62 -6.42 14.23
CA ASP A 212 -11.95 -5.84 14.31
C ASP A 212 -12.02 -4.84 15.45
N VAL A 213 -11.92 -3.56 15.10
CA VAL A 213 -12.03 -2.46 16.04
C VAL A 213 -13.46 -2.25 16.57
N SER A 214 -14.49 -2.85 15.94
CA SER A 214 -15.89 -2.68 16.39
C SER A 214 -16.28 -3.61 17.53
N LEU A 215 -15.63 -4.77 17.65
CA LEU A 215 -15.85 -5.75 18.72
C LEU A 215 -14.90 -5.57 19.92
N HIS A 216 -13.97 -4.63 19.86
CA HIS A 216 -12.92 -4.45 20.86
C HIS A 216 -12.79 -2.98 21.28
N THR A 217 -13.10 -2.68 22.54
CA THR A 217 -12.92 -1.35 23.17
C THR A 217 -11.45 -1.01 23.46
N ASP A 218 -10.55 -1.93 23.15
CA ASP A 218 -9.11 -1.87 23.45
C ASP A 218 -8.30 -0.98 22.50
N ILE A 219 -8.95 -0.38 21.48
CA ILE A 219 -8.33 0.53 20.51
C ILE A 219 -9.15 1.81 20.43
N ILE A 220 -8.52 2.95 20.70
CA ILE A 220 -9.12 4.27 20.49
C ILE A 220 -8.57 4.83 19.17
N ILE A 221 -9.46 5.19 18.25
CA ILE A 221 -9.08 5.64 16.91
C ILE A 221 -9.24 7.15 16.81
N THR A 222 -8.16 7.84 16.46
CA THR A 222 -8.19 9.27 16.12
C THR A 222 -7.82 9.45 14.65
N ASN A 223 -8.78 9.95 13.87
CA ASN A 223 -8.56 10.27 12.45
C ASN A 223 -8.11 11.72 12.34
N HIS A 224 -6.93 11.96 11.77
CA HIS A 224 -6.43 13.29 11.49
C HIS A 224 -5.96 13.38 10.03
N LYS A 225 -6.47 14.36 9.28
CA LYS A 225 -5.89 14.73 7.99
C LYS A 225 -4.66 15.59 8.27
N PHE A 226 -3.49 15.18 7.77
CA PHE A 226 -2.24 15.92 7.97
C PHE A 226 -1.86 16.71 6.72
N SER A 227 -1.29 17.88 6.95
CA SER A 227 -0.58 18.73 6.01
C SER A 227 0.90 18.77 6.38
N LYS A 228 1.76 19.20 5.45
CA LYS A 228 3.21 19.38 5.69
C LYS A 228 3.52 20.28 6.91
N ARG A 229 2.56 21.11 7.33
CA ARG A 229 2.62 22.00 8.50
C ARG A 229 2.48 21.30 9.86
N ASP A 230 2.01 20.06 9.87
CA ASP A 230 1.67 19.34 11.11
C ASP A 230 2.82 18.44 11.62
N PHE A 231 3.94 18.40 10.90
CA PHE A 231 5.15 17.69 11.33
C PHE A 231 6.15 18.71 11.88
N PRO A 232 6.45 18.70 13.19
CA PRO A 232 7.51 19.55 13.73
C PRO A 232 8.86 19.17 13.10
N ASN A 233 9.70 20.19 12.87
CA ASN A 233 11.01 20.07 12.22
C ASN A 233 11.79 18.86 12.77
N GLY A 234 12.25 17.98 11.89
CA GLY A 234 13.10 16.83 12.25
C GLY A 234 12.52 15.44 11.93
N LEU A 235 11.20 15.26 11.82
CA LEU A 235 10.63 13.96 11.40
C LEU A 235 10.50 13.79 9.89
N GLY A 236 10.52 14.89 9.11
CA GLY A 236 10.34 14.85 7.65
C GLY A 236 11.41 14.06 6.87
N GLY A 237 12.60 13.93 7.46
CA GLY A 237 13.74 13.20 6.86
C GLY A 237 13.53 11.69 6.74
N GLU A 238 12.87 11.07 7.72
CA GLU A 238 12.61 9.62 7.72
C GLU A 238 11.44 9.22 6.83
N PHE A 239 10.55 10.16 6.48
CA PHE A 239 9.37 9.93 5.65
C PHE A 239 9.55 10.37 4.18
N GLY A 240 10.78 10.66 3.75
CA GLY A 240 11.11 10.94 2.35
C GLY A 240 10.62 12.30 1.80
N CYS A 241 10.19 13.22 2.66
CA CYS A 241 9.92 14.61 2.26
C CYS A 241 11.11 15.46 2.69
N VAL A 242 12.05 15.65 1.75
CA VAL A 242 13.28 16.41 1.97
C VAL A 242 12.98 17.82 2.48
N GLU A 243 13.54 18.15 3.64
CA GLU A 243 13.69 19.49 4.18
C GLU A 243 14.86 20.14 3.43
N LYS A 244 14.59 21.17 2.61
CA LYS A 244 15.68 22.08 2.20
C LYS A 244 15.80 23.12 3.30
N ARG A 245 16.92 23.10 4.03
CA ARG A 245 17.40 24.33 4.67
C ARG A 245 17.75 25.32 3.55
N LEU A 246 17.40 26.57 3.83
CA LEU A 246 17.47 27.75 2.96
C LEU A 246 18.77 27.84 2.16
#